data_AF-B2U9M5-F1
#
_entry.id   AF-B2U9M5-F1
#
_cell.length_a   1.000
_cell.length_b   1.000
_cell.length_c   1.000
_cell.angle_alpha   90.00
_cell.angle_beta   90.00
_cell.angle_gamma   90.00
#
_symmetry.space_group_name_H-M   'P 1'
#
loop_
_entity.id
_entity.type
_entity.pdbx_description
1 polymer ?
#
loop_
_entity_poly.entity_id
_entity_poly.type
_entity_poly.pdbx_seq_one_letter_code
_entity_poly.pdbx_strand_id
1 'polypeptide(L)'
;MCEFFVTADPILYESRTRSVRIHGVHTSIRLENFVWDTLAILAADENMTTNALIVQFHDEILHHRGDVQNFTSFLRVTCLRYLRRKCDQLEAARQAEGVMQAQMAPQKRTLQTTH
;
A
#
# COMPACT_ATOMS: atom_id res chain seq x y z
N MET A 1 -19.06 -14.48 8.41
CA MET A 1 -18.27 -13.79 7.37
C MET A 1 -19.02 -12.52 7.01
N CYS A 2 -18.43 -11.33 7.10
CA CYS A 2 -19.11 -10.09 6.75
C CYS A 2 -19.40 -10.04 5.23
N GLU A 3 -20.55 -9.50 4.83
CA GLU A 3 -20.95 -9.31 3.43
C GLU A 3 -19.86 -8.64 2.59
N PHE A 4 -19.14 -7.69 3.21
CA PHE A 4 -17.97 -7.01 2.65
C PHE A 4 -16.92 -7.93 1.99
N PHE A 5 -16.67 -9.13 2.56
CA PHE A 5 -15.67 -10.05 2.00
C PHE A 5 -16.24 -10.98 0.93
N VAL A 6 -17.56 -11.20 0.93
CA VAL A 6 -18.24 -12.13 0.01
C VAL A 6 -18.68 -11.42 -1.28
N THR A 7 -18.88 -10.11 -1.23
CA THR A 7 -19.27 -9.28 -2.37
C THR A 7 -18.10 -8.69 -3.15
N ALA A 8 -16.86 -9.10 -2.84
CA ALA A 8 -15.70 -8.70 -3.60
C ALA A 8 -15.87 -9.10 -5.08
N ASP A 9 -15.65 -8.14 -5.99
CA ASP A 9 -15.75 -8.39 -7.43
C ASP A 9 -14.82 -9.56 -7.80
N PRO A 10 -15.35 -10.64 -8.41
CA PRO A 10 -14.56 -11.81 -8.80
C PRO A 10 -13.31 -11.49 -9.60
N ILE A 11 -13.34 -10.42 -10.39
CA ILE A 11 -12.19 -10.00 -11.19
C ILE A 11 -10.96 -9.70 -10.33
N LEU A 12 -11.12 -9.26 -9.08
CA LEU A 12 -10.01 -8.84 -8.22
C LEU A 12 -9.10 -10.00 -7.81
N TYR A 13 -9.66 -11.18 -7.59
CA TYR A 13 -8.91 -12.38 -7.20
C TYR A 13 -8.63 -13.34 -8.38
N GLU A 14 -9.05 -12.98 -9.60
CA GLU A 14 -8.57 -13.66 -10.81
C GLU A 14 -7.07 -13.47 -11.00
N SER A 15 -6.36 -14.57 -11.25
CA SER A 15 -4.94 -14.54 -11.60
C SER A 15 -4.73 -14.13 -13.05
N ARG A 16 -3.90 -13.11 -13.28
CA ARG A 16 -3.38 -12.71 -14.59
C ARG A 16 -1.87 -12.87 -14.65
N THR A 17 -1.41 -13.46 -15.75
CA THR A 17 0.02 -13.54 -16.08
C THR A 17 0.40 -12.33 -16.92
N ARG A 18 1.47 -11.61 -16.55
CA ARG A 18 2.08 -10.55 -17.35
C ARG A 18 3.56 -10.85 -17.58
N SER A 19 4.06 -10.51 -18.76
CA SER A 19 5.50 -10.55 -19.03
C SER A 19 6.12 -9.24 -18.56
N VAL A 20 7.13 -9.34 -17.70
CA VAL A 20 7.91 -8.23 -17.16
C VAL A 20 9.34 -8.40 -17.66
N ARG A 21 9.98 -7.30 -18.07
CA ARG A 21 11.37 -7.34 -18.52
C ARG A 21 12.28 -6.98 -17.34
N ILE A 22 13.06 -7.97 -16.88
CA ILE A 22 14.06 -7.82 -15.81
C ILE A 22 15.43 -8.06 -16.43
N HIS A 23 16.29 -7.04 -16.46
CA HIS A 23 17.62 -7.10 -17.09
C HIS A 23 17.65 -7.70 -18.51
N GLY A 24 16.66 -7.35 -19.32
CA GLY A 24 16.52 -7.85 -20.69
C GLY A 24 15.89 -9.24 -20.81
N VAL A 25 15.72 -9.98 -19.71
CA VAL A 25 15.05 -11.27 -19.68
C VAL A 25 13.54 -11.08 -19.52
N HIS A 26 12.75 -11.77 -20.35
CA HIS A 26 11.30 -11.80 -20.22
C HIS A 26 10.89 -12.78 -19.12
N THR A 27 10.52 -12.24 -17.97
CA THR A 27 10.06 -13.00 -16.82
C THR A 27 8.53 -13.03 -16.80
N SER A 28 7.95 -14.22 -16.76
CA SER A 28 6.51 -14.41 -16.66
C SER A 28 6.09 -14.42 -15.20
N ILE A 29 5.27 -13.44 -14.79
CA ILE A 29 4.79 -13.31 -13.40
C ILE A 29 3.27 -13.46 -13.39
N ARG A 30 2.75 -14.34 -12.53
CA ARG A 30 1.31 -14.56 -12.32
C ARG A 30 0.87 -14.01 -10.96
N LEU A 31 0.00 -13.01 -10.98
CA LEU A 31 -0.55 -12.34 -9.80
C LEU A 31 -2.04 -12.10 -9.98
N GLU A 32 -2.75 -11.91 -8.87
CA GLU A 32 -4.15 -11.50 -8.85
C GLU A 32 -4.28 -10.05 -9.38
N ASN A 33 -5.41 -9.71 -10.01
CA ASN A 33 -5.64 -8.36 -10.54
C ASN A 33 -5.48 -7.29 -9.47
N PHE A 34 -6.00 -7.54 -8.26
CA PHE A 34 -5.84 -6.62 -7.13
C PHE A 34 -4.37 -6.30 -6.82
N VAL A 35 -3.48 -7.28 -6.94
CA VAL A 35 -2.04 -7.10 -6.70
C VAL A 35 -1.42 -6.31 -7.85
N TRP A 36 -1.79 -6.58 -9.09
CA TRP A 36 -1.34 -5.79 -10.24
C TRP A 36 -1.75 -4.32 -10.14
N ASP A 37 -2.98 -4.05 -9.73
CA ASP A 37 -3.51 -2.69 -9.58
C ASP A 37 -2.81 -1.97 -8.41
N THR A 38 -2.57 -2.68 -7.30
CA THR A 38 -1.82 -2.14 -6.16
C THR A 38 -0.37 -1.82 -6.54
N LEU A 39 0.30 -2.66 -7.34
CA LEU A 39 1.64 -2.38 -7.88
C LEU A 39 1.64 -1.15 -8.79
N ALA A 40 0.58 -0.93 -9.58
CA ALA A 40 0.47 0.25 -10.42
C ALA A 40 0.32 1.54 -9.59
N ILE A 41 -0.50 1.51 -8.53
CA ILE A 41 -0.63 2.63 -7.60
C ILE A 41 0.70 2.90 -6.90
N LEU A 42 1.36 1.87 -6.37
CA LEU A 42 2.67 2.01 -5.73
C LEU A 42 3.72 2.59 -6.67
N ALA A 43 3.76 2.14 -7.93
CA ALA A 43 4.69 2.68 -8.91
C ALA A 43 4.42 4.16 -9.23
N ALA A 44 3.14 4.55 -9.31
CA ALA A 44 2.75 5.93 -9.52
C ALA A 44 3.15 6.84 -8.36
N ASP A 45 2.98 6.39 -7.11
CA ASP A 45 3.43 7.10 -5.90
C ASP A 45 4.95 7.35 -5.91
N GLU A 46 5.72 6.42 -6.46
CA GLU A 46 7.18 6.52 -6.60
C GLU A 46 7.62 7.15 -7.94
N ASN A 47 6.69 7.75 -8.71
CA ASN A 47 6.93 8.41 -10.00
C ASN A 47 7.62 7.51 -11.05
N MET A 48 7.25 6.24 -11.12
CA MET A 48 7.82 5.29 -12.06
C MET A 48 6.77 4.33 -12.66
N THR A 49 7.17 3.58 -13.69
CA THR A 49 6.28 2.56 -14.28
C THR A 49 6.26 1.30 -13.43
N THR A 50 5.18 0.51 -13.51
CA THR A 50 5.10 -0.78 -12.82
C THR A 50 6.25 -1.73 -13.17
N ASN A 51 6.71 -1.75 -14.43
CA ASN A 51 7.86 -2.55 -14.83
C ASN A 51 9.15 -2.07 -14.15
N ALA A 52 9.39 -0.74 -14.11
CA ALA A 52 10.57 -0.17 -13.45
C ALA A 52 10.58 -0.48 -11.94
N LEU A 53 9.44 -0.34 -11.27
CA LEU A 53 9.31 -0.69 -9.85
C LEU A 53 9.63 -2.17 -9.59
N ILE A 54 9.11 -3.08 -10.43
CA ILE A 54 9.37 -4.51 -10.27
C ILE A 54 10.85 -4.84 -10.48
N VAL A 55 11.51 -4.20 -11.46
CA VAL A 55 12.97 -4.35 -11.66
C VAL A 55 13.74 -3.83 -10.44
N GLN A 56 13.37 -2.66 -9.92
CA GLN A 56 14.01 -2.10 -8.73
C GLN A 56 13.89 -3.04 -7.53
N PHE A 57 12.70 -3.60 -7.26
CA PHE A 57 12.54 -4.58 -6.18
C PHE A 57 13.37 -5.84 -6.40
N HIS A 58 13.43 -6.33 -7.63
CA HIS A 58 14.27 -7.48 -7.95
C HIS A 58 15.75 -7.18 -7.61
N ASP A 59 16.23 -6.00 -7.96
CA ASP A 59 17.63 -5.59 -7.76
C ASP A 59 17.95 -5.35 -6.31
N GLU A 60 17.05 -4.71 -5.57
CA GLU A 60 17.20 -4.52 -4.13
C GLU A 60 17.27 -5.87 -3.41
N ILE A 61 16.40 -6.83 -3.72
CA ILE A 61 16.44 -8.15 -3.08
C ILE A 61 17.74 -8.87 -3.42
N LEU A 62 18.15 -8.86 -4.69
CA LEU A 62 19.38 -9.49 -5.16
C LEU A 62 20.59 -8.88 -4.44
N HIS A 63 20.64 -7.56 -4.29
CA HIS A 63 21.70 -6.86 -3.59
C HIS A 63 21.75 -7.21 -2.09
N HIS A 64 20.60 -7.28 -1.42
CA HIS A 64 20.54 -7.51 0.03
C HIS A 64 20.67 -8.98 0.43
N ARG A 65 20.24 -9.92 -0.41
CA ARG A 65 20.19 -11.37 -0.08
C ARG A 65 21.10 -12.25 -0.92
N GLY A 66 21.65 -11.72 -2.01
CA GLY A 66 22.46 -12.47 -2.98
C GLY A 66 21.64 -13.35 -3.94
N ASP A 67 20.33 -13.49 -3.72
CA ASP A 67 19.42 -14.21 -4.59
C ASP A 67 18.00 -13.61 -4.53
N VAL A 68 17.14 -13.97 -5.49
CA VAL A 68 15.72 -13.61 -5.50
C VAL A 68 14.83 -14.85 -5.44
N GLN A 69 14.66 -15.42 -4.25
CA GLN A 69 13.68 -16.48 -4.00
C GLN A 69 12.26 -15.95 -3.77
N ASN A 70 11.26 -16.71 -4.27
CA ASN A 70 9.84 -16.46 -4.04
C ASN A 70 9.37 -15.05 -4.44
N PHE A 71 9.90 -14.52 -5.56
CA PHE A 71 9.65 -13.14 -5.99
C PHE A 71 8.17 -12.78 -6.11
N THR A 72 7.35 -13.68 -6.66
CA THR A 72 5.90 -13.45 -6.79
C THR A 72 5.22 -13.31 -5.42
N SER A 73 5.63 -14.10 -4.42
CA SER A 73 5.12 -13.96 -3.05
C SER A 73 5.61 -12.67 -2.40
N PHE A 74 6.86 -12.27 -2.66
CA PHE A 74 7.40 -10.99 -2.22
C PHE A 74 6.56 -9.82 -2.74
N LEU A 75 6.17 -9.81 -4.03
CA LEU A 75 5.34 -8.75 -4.61
C LEU A 75 3.98 -8.65 -3.89
N ARG A 76 3.33 -9.79 -3.61
CA ARG A 76 2.06 -9.81 -2.84
C ARG A 76 2.24 -9.21 -1.44
N VAL A 77 3.25 -9.65 -0.71
CA VAL A 77 3.54 -9.15 0.65
C VAL A 77 3.87 -7.66 0.62
N THR A 78 4.59 -7.20 -0.41
CA THR A 78 4.92 -5.79 -0.59
C THR A 78 3.67 -4.93 -0.76
N CYS A 79 2.73 -5.36 -1.59
CA CYS A 79 1.43 -4.68 -1.74
C CYS A 79 0.65 -4.62 -0.42
N LEU A 80 0.60 -5.71 0.35
CA LEU A 80 -0.06 -5.73 1.66
C LEU A 80 0.61 -4.76 2.64
N ARG A 81 1.94 -4.74 2.70
CA ARG A 81 2.70 -3.81 3.54
C ARG A 81 2.50 -2.35 3.13
N TYR A 82 2.44 -2.09 1.83
CA TYR A 82 2.16 -0.76 1.29
C TYR A 82 0.76 -0.26 1.71
N LEU A 83 -0.27 -1.09 1.52
CA LEU A 83 -1.63 -0.73 1.93
C LEU A 83 -1.73 -0.54 3.46
N ARG A 84 -1.06 -1.40 4.24
CA ARG A 84 -0.98 -1.24 5.70
C ARG A 84 -0.38 0.12 6.08
N ARG A 85 0.74 0.50 5.47
CA ARG A 85 1.38 1.80 5.68
C ARG A 85 0.44 2.97 5.37
N LYS A 86 -0.35 2.88 4.29
CA LYS A 86 -1.34 3.91 3.94
C LYS A 86 -2.47 4.00 4.97
N CYS A 87 -2.98 2.88 5.45
CA CYS A 87 -3.98 2.87 6.53
C CYS A 87 -3.44 3.53 7.80
N ASP A 88 -2.24 3.14 8.24
CA ASP A 88 -1.62 3.69 9.45
C ASP A 88 -1.40 5.22 9.31
N GLN A 89 -1.01 5.70 8.12
CA GLN A 89 -0.87 7.14 7.83
C GLN A 89 -2.21 7.89 7.89
N LEU A 90 -3.29 7.32 7.34
CA LEU A 90 -4.62 7.91 7.40
C LEU A 90 -5.16 7.99 8.83
N GLU A 91 -4.91 6.95 9.65
CA GLU A 91 -5.29 6.96 11.06
C GLU A 91 -4.53 8.04 11.85
N ALA A 92 -3.22 8.18 11.63
CA ALA A 92 -2.41 9.21 12.25
C ALA A 92 -2.87 10.63 11.85
N ALA A 93 -3.18 10.85 10.57
CA ALA A 93 -3.71 12.12 10.08
C ALA A 93 -5.04 12.50 10.74
N ARG A 94 -5.98 11.54 10.85
CA ARG A 94 -7.27 11.74 11.52
C ARG A 94 -7.11 12.08 13.01
N GLN A 95 -6.14 11.45 13.67
CA GLN A 95 -5.84 11.75 15.07
C GLN A 95 -5.26 13.17 15.23
N ALA A 96 -4.36 13.58 14.34
CA ALA A 96 -3.79 14.92 14.34
C ALA A 96 -4.87 16.01 14.11
N GLU A 97 -5.80 15.78 13.19
CA GLU A 97 -6.94 16.67 12.93
C GLU A 97 -7.86 16.80 14.15
N GLY A 98 -8.17 15.68 14.81
CA GLY A 98 -8.99 15.68 16.03
C GLY A 98 -8.33 16.42 17.20
N VAL A 99 -7.01 16.30 17.36
CA VAL A 99 -6.25 17.04 18.37
C VAL A 99 -6.24 18.55 18.08
N MET A 100 -6.05 18.93 16.82
CA MET A 100 -6.05 20.35 16.42
C MET A 100 -7.43 21.00 16.61
N GLN A 101 -8.52 20.28 16.30
CA GLN A 101 -9.88 20.76 16.56
C GLN A 101 -10.20 20.88 18.06
N ALA A 102 -9.72 19.93 18.89
CA ALA A 102 -9.90 19.99 20.34
C ALA A 102 -9.12 21.15 20.99
N GLN A 103 -7.95 21.50 20.45
CA GLN A 103 -7.12 22.62 20.93
C GLN A 103 -7.66 24.00 20.49
N MET A 104 -8.38 24.09 19.37
CA MET A 104 -9.00 25.33 18.90
C MET A 104 -10.39 25.60 19.50
N ALA A 105 -10.95 24.68 20.30
CA ALA A 105 -12.23 24.88 20.95
C ALA A 105 -12.16 26.02 22.00
N PRO A 106 -13.11 26.99 22.00
CA PRO A 106 -13.02 28.15 22.88
C PRO A 106 -13.12 27.72 24.34
N GLN A 107 -12.09 28.07 25.12
CA GLN A 107 -12.03 27.81 26.54
C GLN A 107 -13.13 28.64 27.23
N LYS A 108 -14.23 27.97 27.64
CA LYS A 108 -15.31 28.63 28.37
C LYS A 108 -14.72 29.26 29.63
N ARG A 109 -14.59 30.59 29.63
CA ARG A 109 -14.21 31.38 30.81
C ARG A 109 -15.23 31.08 31.89
N THR A 110 -14.85 30.24 32.85
CA THR A 110 -15.61 30.03 34.08
C THR A 110 -15.58 31.35 34.84
N LEU A 111 -16.65 32.14 34.70
CA LEU A 111 -16.89 33.30 35.56
C LEU A 111 -17.12 32.77 36.97
N GLN A 112 -16.10 32.86 37.82
CA GLN A 112 -16.24 32.68 39.26
C GLN A 112 -17.06 33.88 39.79
N THR A 113 -18.35 33.67 40.01
CA THR A 113 -19.20 34.58 40.78
C THR A 113 -18.86 34.37 42.26
N THR A 114 -18.04 35.25 42.83
CA THR A 114 -17.85 35.35 44.29
C THR A 114 -19.00 36.14 44.89
N HIS A 115 -19.69 35.54 45.87
CA HIS A 115 -20.58 36.21 46.81
C HIS A 115 -20.01 36.09 48.22
#